data_AF-A0A9P1HZJ3-F1
#
_entry.id   AF-A0A9P1HZJ3-F1
#
_cell.length_a   1.000
_cell.length_b   1.000
_cell.length_c   1.000
_cell.angle_alpha   90.00
_cell.angle_beta   90.00
_cell.angle_gamma   90.00
#
_symmetry.space_group_name_H-M   'P 1'
#
loop_
_entity.id
_entity.type
_entity.pdbx_description
1 polymer ?
#
loop_
_entity_poly.entity_id
_entity_poly.type
_entity_poly.pdbx_seq_one_letter_code
_entity_poly.pdbx_strand_id
1 'polypeptide(L)'
;MVALPQNDTENLAEYMNQKGYAQLKTMIDEKQKENSIAEVISEFEANNTDLLGFIQTEDNKLYVTLVEAYHNASIYSVIRGIWNSQLTPILPVIDQVAILEYFAERKSSEALEMSFWAKLWAALRAWLSGKRDLNGGGIDCYADRPGCVRRAVENMSMETRIELDRAAREDNCQLVDNIITSQLSSFSASDRHEFDNWRAANQPPLALQHILNNVSDVEKTSLERLRKHDLIHSLKDYYRAMIESRPHHEQLELREFFEKMNNSFAGCYNPVRGQYEYN
;
A
#
# COMPACT_ATOMS: atom_id res chain seq x y z
N MET A 1 -15.05 5.44 -29.88
CA MET A 1 -15.98 5.36 -28.73
C MET A 1 -15.88 3.97 -28.11
N VAL A 2 -14.82 3.73 -27.33
CA VAL A 2 -14.84 2.63 -26.36
C VAL A 2 -15.50 3.20 -25.11
N ALA A 3 -16.76 2.87 -24.91
CA ALA A 3 -17.36 3.05 -23.60
C ALA A 3 -16.85 1.91 -22.72
N LEU A 4 -16.24 2.22 -21.57
CA LEU A 4 -16.22 1.25 -20.49
C LEU A 4 -17.67 0.81 -20.27
N PRO A 5 -17.96 -0.50 -20.22
CA PRO A 5 -19.31 -0.96 -19.88
C PRO A 5 -19.78 -0.22 -18.62
N GLN A 6 -21.04 0.20 -18.57
CA GLN A 6 -21.58 0.95 -17.42
C GLN A 6 -21.30 0.24 -16.07
N ASN A 7 -21.28 -1.09 -16.09
CA ASN A 7 -20.95 -1.94 -14.96
C ASN A 7 -19.48 -1.76 -14.48
N ASP A 8 -18.53 -1.61 -15.40
CA ASP A 8 -17.10 -1.42 -15.07
C ASP A 8 -16.81 0.00 -14.57
N THR A 9 -17.65 0.96 -14.94
CA THR A 9 -17.58 2.34 -14.44
C THR A 9 -18.07 2.44 -12.99
N GLU A 10 -19.11 1.70 -12.64
CA GLU A 10 -19.57 1.55 -11.26
C GLU A 10 -18.54 0.81 -10.40
N ASN A 11 -17.94 -0.27 -10.94
CA ASN A 11 -16.84 -0.99 -10.27
C ASN A 11 -15.62 -0.09 -10.02
N LEU A 12 -15.28 0.80 -10.96
CA LEU A 12 -14.17 1.75 -10.80
C LEU A 12 -14.41 2.71 -9.63
N ALA A 13 -15.62 3.28 -9.54
CA ALA A 13 -16.00 4.15 -8.43
C ALA A 13 -15.93 3.39 -7.09
N GLU A 14 -16.33 2.12 -7.09
CA GLU A 14 -16.23 1.25 -5.93
C GLU A 14 -14.76 1.01 -5.51
N TYR A 15 -13.87 0.66 -6.44
CA TYR A 15 -12.44 0.45 -6.14
C TYR A 15 -11.77 1.71 -5.57
N MET A 16 -12.10 2.88 -6.12
CA MET A 16 -11.57 4.14 -5.62
C MET A 16 -12.15 4.52 -4.25
N ASN A 17 -13.45 4.26 -4.02
CA ASN A 17 -14.10 4.49 -2.73
C ASN A 17 -13.59 3.52 -1.64
N GLN A 18 -13.36 2.26 -1.99
CA GLN A 18 -12.86 1.22 -1.09
C GLN A 18 -11.35 1.24 -0.93
N LYS A 19 -10.64 2.08 -1.69
CA LYS A 19 -9.17 2.19 -1.68
C LYS A 19 -8.51 0.85 -2.05
N GLY A 20 -9.11 0.14 -3.00
CA GLY A 20 -8.67 -1.16 -3.50
C GLY A 20 -7.69 -1.02 -4.66
N TYR A 21 -6.65 -0.17 -4.57
CA TYR A 21 -5.80 0.12 -5.74
C TYR A 21 -5.04 -1.11 -6.28
N ALA A 22 -4.81 -2.12 -5.45
CA ALA A 22 -4.24 -3.37 -5.94
C ALA A 22 -5.19 -4.16 -6.86
N GLN A 23 -6.49 -4.19 -6.53
CA GLN A 23 -7.51 -4.82 -7.34
C GLN A 23 -7.72 -4.02 -8.64
N LEU A 24 -7.77 -2.69 -8.54
CA LEU A 24 -7.85 -1.79 -9.70
C LEU A 24 -6.69 -2.05 -10.68
N LYS A 25 -5.44 -2.08 -10.17
CA LYS A 25 -4.26 -2.33 -11.00
C LYS A 25 -4.33 -3.69 -11.70
N THR A 26 -4.74 -4.73 -10.97
CA THR A 26 -4.87 -6.08 -11.54
C THR A 26 -5.91 -6.13 -12.65
N MET A 27 -7.08 -5.54 -12.43
CA MET A 27 -8.14 -5.45 -13.44
C MET A 27 -7.67 -4.73 -14.71
N ILE A 28 -6.97 -3.59 -14.57
CA ILE A 28 -6.45 -2.83 -15.71
C ILE A 28 -5.36 -3.62 -16.44
N ASP A 29 -4.42 -4.25 -15.72
CA ASP A 29 -3.37 -5.10 -16.30
C ASP A 29 -3.96 -6.28 -17.10
N GLU A 30 -5.08 -6.86 -16.65
CA GLU A 30 -5.80 -7.93 -17.36
C GLU A 30 -6.50 -7.39 -18.61
N LYS A 31 -7.21 -6.26 -18.51
CA LYS A 31 -7.87 -5.62 -19.66
C LYS A 31 -6.89 -5.17 -20.74
N GLN A 32 -5.67 -4.79 -20.37
CA GLN A 32 -4.61 -4.48 -21.32
C GLN A 32 -4.24 -5.70 -22.18
N LYS A 33 -4.17 -6.90 -21.57
CA LYS A 33 -3.88 -8.15 -22.29
C LYS A 33 -4.99 -8.56 -23.25
N GLU A 34 -6.23 -8.12 -22.99
CA GLU A 34 -7.40 -8.33 -23.85
C GLU A 34 -7.46 -7.35 -25.06
N ASN A 35 -6.41 -6.55 -25.31
CA ASN A 35 -6.29 -5.54 -26.38
C ASN A 35 -7.29 -4.35 -26.30
N SER A 36 -8.11 -4.27 -25.26
CA SER A 36 -9.17 -3.24 -25.12
C SER A 36 -8.64 -1.81 -24.89
N ILE A 37 -7.36 -1.62 -24.58
CA ILE A 37 -6.79 -0.31 -24.17
C ILE A 37 -5.99 0.36 -25.31
N ALA A 38 -5.68 -0.35 -26.39
CA ALA A 38 -4.90 0.20 -27.51
C ALA A 38 -5.58 1.41 -28.17
N GLU A 39 -6.92 1.43 -28.23
CA GLU A 39 -7.69 2.56 -28.75
C GLU A 39 -7.59 3.81 -27.87
N VAL A 40 -7.51 3.65 -26.54
CA VAL A 40 -7.34 4.77 -25.59
C VAL A 40 -5.96 5.41 -25.73
N ILE A 41 -4.91 4.58 -25.86
CA ILE A 41 -3.54 5.07 -26.08
C ILE A 41 -3.46 5.85 -27.41
N SER A 42 -4.09 5.31 -28.46
CA SER A 42 -4.14 5.98 -29.77
C SER A 42 -4.91 7.31 -29.73
N GLU A 43 -5.97 7.44 -28.93
CA GLU A 43 -6.70 8.70 -28.76
C GLU A 43 -5.85 9.76 -28.02
N PHE A 44 -5.11 9.37 -26.97
CA PHE A 44 -4.20 10.27 -26.26
C PHE A 44 -3.03 10.75 -27.15
N GLU A 45 -2.44 9.85 -27.94
CA GLU A 45 -1.38 10.20 -28.89
C GLU A 45 -1.87 11.14 -30.00
N ALA A 46 -3.13 10.99 -30.43
CA ALA A 46 -3.76 11.83 -31.45
C ALA A 46 -4.16 13.22 -30.95
N ASN A 47 -4.51 13.38 -29.67
CA ASN A 47 -4.98 14.64 -29.06
C ASN A 47 -3.87 15.48 -28.40
N ASN A 48 -2.61 15.23 -28.72
CA ASN A 48 -1.40 15.82 -28.11
C ASN A 48 -1.25 17.36 -28.17
N THR A 49 -2.25 18.11 -28.66
CA THR A 49 -2.17 19.56 -28.89
C THR A 49 -3.09 20.41 -28.01
N ASP A 50 -4.15 19.86 -27.39
CA ASP A 50 -5.02 20.60 -26.46
C ASP A 50 -5.50 19.73 -25.27
N LEU A 51 -4.55 19.44 -24.37
CA LEU A 51 -4.81 18.72 -23.11
C LEU A 51 -5.83 19.45 -22.21
N LEU A 52 -5.87 20.78 -22.24
CA LEU A 52 -6.79 21.56 -21.40
C LEU A 52 -8.23 21.45 -21.89
N GLY A 53 -8.46 21.53 -23.21
CA GLY A 53 -9.77 21.27 -23.82
C GLY A 53 -10.22 19.82 -23.63
N PHE A 54 -9.29 18.87 -23.70
CA PHE A 54 -9.57 17.46 -23.44
C PHE A 54 -10.10 17.23 -22.01
N ILE A 55 -9.44 17.76 -20.97
CA ILE A 55 -9.80 17.59 -19.56
C ILE A 55 -11.16 18.23 -19.21
N GLN A 56 -11.61 19.25 -19.94
CA GLN A 56 -12.88 19.92 -19.65
C GLN A 56 -14.12 19.08 -20.01
N THR A 57 -13.96 18.07 -20.88
CA THR A 57 -15.05 17.15 -21.25
C THR A 57 -15.30 16.16 -20.11
N GLU A 58 -16.56 15.97 -19.71
CA GLU A 58 -16.93 15.19 -18.52
C GLU A 58 -16.51 13.71 -18.61
N ASP A 59 -16.67 13.09 -19.77
CA ASP A 59 -16.20 11.72 -20.04
C ASP A 59 -14.67 11.60 -19.94
N ASN A 60 -13.93 12.65 -20.28
CA ASN A 60 -12.47 12.68 -20.24
C ASN A 60 -11.91 12.85 -18.82
N LYS A 61 -12.67 13.48 -17.91
CA LYS A 61 -12.30 13.55 -16.50
C LYS A 61 -12.21 12.17 -15.88
N LEU A 62 -13.14 11.28 -16.22
CA LEU A 62 -13.11 9.89 -15.77
C LEU A 62 -11.83 9.18 -16.23
N TYR A 63 -11.43 9.34 -17.49
CA TYR A 63 -10.19 8.75 -18.02
C TYR A 63 -8.94 9.29 -17.30
N VAL A 64 -8.87 10.61 -17.07
CA VAL A 64 -7.76 11.21 -16.34
C VAL A 64 -7.69 10.67 -14.92
N THR A 65 -8.81 10.59 -14.22
CA THR A 65 -8.89 10.02 -12.87
C THR A 65 -8.48 8.55 -12.85
N LEU A 66 -8.87 7.76 -13.86
CA LEU A 66 -8.46 6.36 -13.99
C LEU A 66 -6.93 6.23 -14.17
N VAL A 67 -6.34 7.07 -15.03
CA VAL A 67 -4.89 7.09 -15.27
C VAL A 67 -4.13 7.50 -14.00
N GLU A 68 -4.61 8.52 -13.28
CA GLU A 68 -4.04 8.94 -12.00
C GLU A 68 -4.12 7.82 -10.95
N ALA A 69 -5.28 7.16 -10.84
CA ALA A 69 -5.48 6.05 -9.92
C ALA A 69 -4.56 4.85 -10.23
N TYR A 70 -4.42 4.49 -11.50
CA TYR A 70 -3.51 3.43 -11.95
C TYR A 70 -2.04 3.79 -11.70
N HIS A 71 -1.66 5.05 -11.92
CA HIS A 71 -0.32 5.54 -11.60
C HIS A 71 -0.06 5.47 -10.10
N ASN A 72 -0.99 5.93 -9.26
CA ASN A 72 -0.89 5.82 -7.79
C ASN A 72 -0.76 4.36 -7.35
N ALA A 73 -1.55 3.45 -7.92
CA ALA A 73 -1.45 2.02 -7.65
C ALA A 73 -0.06 1.46 -7.99
N SER A 74 0.50 1.89 -9.11
CA SER A 74 1.84 1.48 -9.54
C SER A 74 2.92 2.02 -8.59
N ILE A 75 2.84 3.29 -8.18
CA ILE A 75 3.75 3.86 -7.15
C ILE A 75 3.63 3.11 -5.82
N TYR A 76 2.40 2.83 -5.34
CA TYR A 76 2.22 2.07 -4.11
C TYR A 76 2.76 0.65 -4.20
N SER A 77 2.66 0.00 -5.36
CA SER A 77 3.27 -1.32 -5.59
C SER A 77 4.78 -1.29 -5.42
N VAL A 78 5.43 -0.21 -5.88
CA VAL A 78 6.86 0.02 -5.73
C VAL A 78 7.22 0.32 -4.27
N ILE A 79 6.48 1.21 -3.61
CA ILE A 79 6.68 1.51 -2.17
C ILE A 79 6.55 0.23 -1.33
N ARG A 80 5.53 -0.60 -1.61
CA ARG A 80 5.38 -1.93 -0.98
C ARG A 80 6.60 -2.79 -1.25
N GLY A 81 7.11 -2.87 -2.48
CA GLY A 81 8.29 -3.66 -2.82
C GLY A 81 9.54 -3.22 -2.05
N ILE A 82 9.77 -1.90 -1.92
CA ILE A 82 10.89 -1.35 -1.15
C ILE A 82 10.73 -1.62 0.36
N TRP A 83 9.52 -1.53 0.88
CA TRP A 83 9.25 -1.89 2.27
C TRP A 83 9.51 -3.39 2.52
N ASN A 84 8.98 -4.22 1.62
CA ASN A 84 9.06 -5.66 1.71
C ASN A 84 10.46 -6.20 1.46
N SER A 85 11.36 -5.46 0.80
CA SER A 85 12.77 -5.84 0.68
C SER A 85 13.46 -5.91 2.05
N GLN A 86 13.01 -5.10 3.02
CA GLN A 86 13.53 -5.05 4.38
C GLN A 86 12.79 -6.01 5.32
N LEU A 87 11.46 -6.14 5.15
CA LEU A 87 10.61 -6.86 6.10
C LEU A 87 10.42 -8.34 5.76
N THR A 88 10.26 -8.70 4.48
CA THR A 88 9.99 -10.09 4.05
C THR A 88 11.06 -11.11 4.48
N PRO A 89 12.37 -10.77 4.50
CA PRO A 89 13.39 -11.71 4.98
C PRO A 89 13.21 -12.17 6.44
N ILE A 90 12.50 -11.39 7.26
CA ILE A 90 12.27 -11.70 8.68
C ILE A 90 10.81 -12.01 9.01
N LEU A 91 9.85 -11.43 8.27
CA LEU A 91 8.42 -11.53 8.52
C LEU A 91 7.69 -11.74 7.18
N PRO A 92 7.23 -12.98 6.88
CA PRO A 92 6.45 -13.29 5.69
C PRO A 92 5.22 -12.40 5.51
N VAL A 93 4.81 -12.17 4.26
CA VAL A 93 3.71 -11.25 3.92
C VAL A 93 2.38 -11.63 4.61
N ILE A 94 2.06 -12.91 4.67
CA ILE A 94 0.84 -13.39 5.36
C ILE A 94 0.83 -13.04 6.86
N ASP A 95 2.00 -13.07 7.50
CA ASP A 95 2.15 -12.70 8.90
C ASP A 95 2.00 -11.18 9.08
N GLN A 96 2.50 -10.39 8.12
CA GLN A 96 2.30 -8.93 8.11
C GLN A 96 0.82 -8.57 8.03
N VAL A 97 0.05 -9.28 7.19
CA VAL A 97 -1.41 -9.10 7.06
C VAL A 97 -2.10 -9.41 8.39
N ALA A 98 -1.77 -10.55 9.01
CA ALA A 98 -2.33 -10.94 10.29
C ALA A 98 -2.09 -9.88 11.39
N ILE A 99 -0.89 -9.29 11.44
CA ILE A 99 -0.56 -8.24 12.42
C ILE A 99 -1.31 -6.93 12.11
N LEU A 100 -1.42 -6.55 10.83
CA LEU A 100 -2.20 -5.39 10.41
C LEU A 100 -3.68 -5.53 10.78
N GLU A 101 -4.28 -6.71 10.58
CA GLU A 101 -5.65 -7.01 10.99
C GLU A 101 -5.83 -6.89 12.50
N TYR A 102 -4.90 -7.44 13.29
CA TYR A 102 -4.93 -7.30 14.74
C TYR A 102 -4.95 -5.82 15.17
N PHE A 103 -4.07 -4.99 14.63
CA PHE A 103 -4.04 -3.57 14.99
C PHE A 103 -5.26 -2.79 14.49
N ALA A 104 -5.83 -3.18 13.34
CA ALA A 104 -7.09 -2.62 12.85
C ALA A 104 -8.27 -2.95 13.79
N GLU A 105 -8.40 -4.20 14.22
CA GLU A 105 -9.40 -4.65 15.20
C GLU A 105 -9.23 -3.93 16.54
N ARG A 106 -7.99 -3.87 17.04
CA ARG A 106 -7.68 -3.19 18.30
C ARG A 106 -8.04 -1.70 18.24
N LYS A 107 -7.71 -1.01 17.14
CA LYS A 107 -8.08 0.39 16.93
C LYS A 107 -9.60 0.59 16.91
N SER A 108 -10.34 -0.32 16.27
CA SER A 108 -11.81 -0.29 16.25
C SER A 108 -12.38 -0.48 17.66
N SER A 109 -11.87 -1.47 18.42
CA SER A 109 -12.29 -1.74 19.80
C SER A 109 -12.03 -0.56 20.72
N GLU A 110 -10.81 0.00 20.70
CA GLU A 110 -10.46 1.19 21.49
C GLU A 110 -11.36 2.38 21.13
N ALA A 111 -11.70 2.56 19.84
CA ALA A 111 -12.60 3.63 19.42
C ALA A 111 -14.04 3.46 19.94
N LEU A 112 -14.51 2.22 20.09
CA LEU A 112 -15.80 1.92 20.72
C LEU A 112 -15.76 2.29 22.21
N GLU A 113 -14.69 1.91 22.91
CA GLU A 113 -14.47 2.14 24.34
C GLU A 113 -14.14 3.59 24.71
N MET A 114 -13.72 4.43 23.74
CA MET A 114 -13.41 5.83 23.99
C MET A 114 -14.61 6.58 24.60
N SER A 115 -14.34 7.35 25.66
CA SER A 115 -15.30 8.24 26.28
C SER A 115 -15.77 9.33 25.32
N PHE A 116 -16.94 9.93 25.59
CA PHE A 116 -17.45 11.07 24.82
C PHE A 116 -16.41 12.18 24.67
N TRP A 117 -15.70 12.53 25.76
CA TRP A 117 -14.67 13.56 25.73
C TRP A 117 -13.46 13.18 24.89
N ALA A 118 -13.03 11.92 24.93
CA ALA A 118 -11.96 11.43 24.07
C ALA A 118 -12.35 11.50 22.59
N LYS A 119 -13.57 11.06 22.24
CA LYS A 119 -14.13 11.16 20.88
C LYS A 119 -14.21 12.61 20.41
N LEU A 120 -14.73 13.52 21.25
CA LEU A 120 -14.83 14.95 20.95
C LEU A 120 -13.44 15.61 20.79
N TRP A 121 -12.50 15.29 21.68
CA TRP A 121 -11.15 15.85 21.60
C TRP A 121 -10.40 15.35 20.36
N ALA A 122 -10.61 14.08 20.01
CA ALA A 122 -10.09 13.53 18.77
C ALA A 122 -10.69 14.30 17.57
N ALA A 123 -12.02 14.50 17.54
CA ALA A 123 -12.76 15.33 16.56
C ALA A 123 -12.18 16.73 16.38
N LEU A 124 -11.96 17.43 17.49
CA LEU A 124 -11.38 18.77 17.47
C LEU A 124 -9.94 18.76 16.97
N ARG A 125 -9.11 17.79 17.37
CA ARG A 125 -7.73 17.68 16.87
C ARG A 125 -7.68 17.41 15.37
N ALA A 126 -8.52 16.52 14.84
CA ALA A 126 -8.60 16.26 13.40
C ALA A 126 -9.04 17.51 12.64
N TRP A 127 -10.05 18.21 13.16
CA TRP A 127 -10.52 19.47 12.59
C TRP A 127 -9.44 20.56 12.58
N LEU A 128 -8.72 20.75 13.68
CA LEU A 128 -7.66 21.75 13.82
C LEU A 128 -6.40 21.40 13.01
N SER A 129 -6.06 20.12 12.90
CA SER A 129 -4.86 19.67 12.18
C SER A 129 -5.08 19.51 10.68
N GLY A 130 -6.32 19.59 10.20
CA GLY A 130 -6.69 19.32 8.81
C GLY A 130 -6.51 17.86 8.39
N LYS A 131 -6.01 16.98 9.27
CA LYS A 131 -5.92 15.54 9.05
C LYS A 131 -7.22 14.92 9.52
N ARG A 132 -8.03 14.39 8.59
CA ARG A 132 -9.27 13.66 8.90
C ARG A 132 -8.97 12.26 9.48
N ASP A 133 -8.28 12.19 10.62
CA ASP A 133 -7.87 10.92 11.24
C ASP A 133 -8.89 10.36 12.23
N LEU A 134 -10.18 10.41 11.90
CA LEU A 134 -11.23 9.88 12.78
C LEU A 134 -12.23 9.06 11.99
N ASN A 135 -12.28 7.78 12.33
CA ASN A 135 -13.37 6.88 12.00
C ASN A 135 -13.73 6.83 10.51
N GLY A 136 -12.75 6.47 9.67
CA GLY A 136 -12.98 6.12 8.26
C GLY A 136 -12.81 7.24 7.23
N GLY A 137 -12.33 8.42 7.65
CA GLY A 137 -12.29 9.62 6.79
C GLY A 137 -10.97 9.94 6.10
N GLY A 138 -10.35 9.05 5.32
CA GLY A 138 -9.41 9.48 4.27
C GLY A 138 -7.91 9.59 4.63
N ILE A 139 -7.19 8.46 4.68
CA ILE A 139 -5.84 8.45 4.09
C ILE A 139 -6.02 8.88 2.64
N ASP A 140 -5.49 10.04 2.28
CA ASP A 140 -5.42 10.57 0.94
C ASP A 140 -4.49 9.67 0.12
N CYS A 141 -5.07 8.78 -0.68
CA CYS A 141 -4.33 7.72 -1.37
C CYS A 141 -3.65 8.23 -2.65
N TYR A 142 -2.92 9.33 -2.56
CA TYR A 142 -2.25 9.93 -3.71
C TYR A 142 -0.85 9.37 -3.95
N ALA A 143 -0.33 8.46 -3.13
CA ALA A 143 1.03 7.90 -3.25
C ALA A 143 2.17 8.96 -3.30
N ASP A 144 1.97 10.12 -2.67
CA ASP A 144 2.94 11.23 -2.64
C ASP A 144 4.08 11.06 -1.64
N ARG A 145 4.05 10.00 -0.82
CA ARG A 145 5.02 9.80 0.27
C ARG A 145 5.57 8.38 0.26
N PRO A 146 6.89 8.20 0.12
CA PRO A 146 7.91 9.23 -0.08
C PRO A 146 7.87 9.81 -1.50
N GLY A 147 8.04 11.13 -1.62
CA GLY A 147 7.92 11.83 -2.89
C GLY A 147 9.09 11.54 -3.83
N CYS A 148 10.26 11.20 -3.27
CA CYS A 148 11.43 10.77 -4.05
C CYS A 148 11.17 9.50 -4.87
N VAL A 149 10.39 8.55 -4.36
CA VAL A 149 10.03 7.31 -5.09
C VAL A 149 9.14 7.64 -6.28
N ARG A 150 8.13 8.50 -6.08
CA ARG A 150 7.28 8.98 -7.17
C ARG A 150 8.09 9.64 -8.28
N ARG A 151 8.94 10.61 -7.92
CA ARG A 151 9.83 11.30 -8.87
C ARG A 151 10.78 10.35 -9.58
N ALA A 152 11.30 9.34 -8.87
CA ALA A 152 12.15 8.33 -9.47
C ALA A 152 11.41 7.58 -10.59
N VAL A 153 10.21 7.06 -10.29
CA VAL A 153 9.39 6.30 -11.26
C VAL A 153 8.95 7.17 -12.44
N GLU A 154 8.59 8.42 -12.21
CA GLU A 154 8.12 9.34 -13.25
C GLU A 154 9.21 9.76 -14.24
N ASN A 155 10.48 9.72 -13.85
CA ASN A 155 11.63 10.07 -14.71
C ASN A 155 12.40 8.84 -15.21
N MET A 156 11.89 7.61 -15.00
CA MET A 156 12.48 6.40 -15.57
C MET A 156 12.20 6.30 -17.07
N SER A 157 13.10 5.64 -17.81
CA SER A 157 12.80 5.22 -19.18
C SER A 157 11.69 4.16 -19.18
N MET A 158 11.04 4.00 -20.34
CA MET A 158 9.96 3.03 -20.51
C MET A 158 10.44 1.59 -20.23
N GLU A 159 11.65 1.24 -20.68
CA GLU A 159 12.24 -0.08 -20.49
C GLU A 159 12.42 -0.41 -19.01
N THR A 160 13.02 0.52 -18.25
CA THR A 160 13.24 0.38 -16.80
C THR A 160 11.91 0.31 -16.05
N ARG A 161 10.90 1.07 -16.49
CA ARG A 161 9.57 1.05 -15.87
C ARG A 161 8.85 -0.29 -16.10
N ILE A 162 8.96 -0.88 -17.29
CA ILE A 162 8.43 -2.23 -17.57
C ILE A 162 9.13 -3.26 -16.68
N GLU A 163 10.45 -3.16 -16.52
CA GLU A 163 11.19 -4.06 -15.64
C GLU A 163 10.76 -3.92 -14.18
N LEU A 164 10.58 -2.68 -13.70
CA LEU A 164 10.10 -2.37 -12.35
C LEU A 164 8.71 -2.95 -12.09
N ASP A 165 7.75 -2.73 -13.00
CA ASP A 165 6.38 -3.24 -12.89
C ASP A 165 6.36 -4.77 -12.89
N ARG A 166 7.18 -5.41 -13.71
CA ARG A 166 7.35 -6.88 -13.69
C ARG A 166 7.91 -7.36 -12.36
N ALA A 167 8.98 -6.72 -11.86
CA ALA A 167 9.59 -7.07 -10.58
C ALA A 167 8.60 -6.94 -9.42
N ALA A 168 7.79 -5.88 -9.40
CA ALA A 168 6.75 -5.67 -8.41
C ALA A 168 5.64 -6.73 -8.49
N ARG A 169 5.25 -7.13 -9.70
CA ARG A 169 4.23 -8.19 -9.93
C ARG A 169 4.72 -9.57 -9.49
N GLU A 170 5.99 -9.86 -9.68
CA GLU A 170 6.62 -11.14 -9.30
C GLU A 170 7.07 -11.18 -7.82
N ASP A 171 6.69 -10.17 -7.03
CA ASP A 171 7.12 -9.99 -5.63
C ASP A 171 8.66 -10.02 -5.45
N ASN A 172 9.42 -9.67 -6.50
CA ASN A 172 10.87 -9.58 -6.45
C ASN A 172 11.29 -8.25 -5.80
N CYS A 173 11.09 -8.18 -4.48
CA CYS A 173 11.28 -6.97 -3.68
C CYS A 173 12.73 -6.46 -3.71
N GLN A 174 13.71 -7.35 -3.83
CA GLN A 174 15.12 -6.96 -3.94
C GLN A 174 15.42 -6.26 -5.27
N LEU A 175 14.85 -6.74 -6.38
CA LEU A 175 15.02 -6.10 -7.68
C LEU A 175 14.33 -4.73 -7.71
N VAL A 176 13.13 -4.61 -7.13
CA VAL A 176 12.44 -3.31 -6.97
C VAL A 176 13.32 -2.30 -6.21
N ASP A 177 13.88 -2.71 -5.07
CA ASP A 177 14.76 -1.86 -4.26
C ASP A 177 16.02 -1.45 -5.03
N ASN A 178 16.63 -2.39 -5.75
CA ASN A 178 17.83 -2.13 -6.55
C ASN A 178 17.56 -1.13 -7.68
N ILE A 179 16.45 -1.29 -8.43
CA ILE A 179 16.08 -0.39 -9.52
C ILE A 179 15.88 1.03 -8.97
N ILE A 180 15.10 1.17 -7.89
CA ILE A 180 14.81 2.49 -7.31
C ILE A 180 16.08 3.14 -6.73
N THR A 181 16.90 2.38 -6.02
CA THR A 181 18.17 2.88 -5.47
C THR A 181 19.11 3.32 -6.60
N SER A 182 19.18 2.55 -7.69
CA SER A 182 20.01 2.90 -8.85
C SER A 182 19.49 4.16 -9.56
N GLN A 183 18.18 4.31 -9.71
CA GLN A 183 17.57 5.48 -10.30
C GLN A 183 17.81 6.72 -9.43
N LEU A 184 17.63 6.62 -8.12
CA LEU A 184 17.88 7.73 -7.19
C LEU A 184 19.37 8.12 -7.11
N SER A 185 20.29 7.23 -7.50
CA SER A 185 21.72 7.55 -7.53
C SER A 185 22.08 8.59 -8.60
N SER A 186 21.25 8.75 -9.63
CA SER A 186 21.42 9.78 -10.68
C SER A 186 20.67 11.09 -10.39
N PHE A 187 19.94 11.16 -9.26
CA PHE A 187 19.10 12.29 -8.88
C PHE A 187 19.82 13.26 -7.94
N SER A 188 19.10 14.30 -7.50
CA SER A 188 19.60 15.26 -6.53
C SER A 188 19.98 14.58 -5.20
N ALA A 189 20.99 15.12 -4.52
CA ALA A 189 21.36 14.64 -3.19
C ALA A 189 20.20 14.74 -2.17
N SER A 190 19.25 15.67 -2.40
CA SER A 190 18.06 15.82 -1.57
C SER A 190 17.12 14.62 -1.70
N ASP A 191 16.88 14.11 -2.91
CA ASP A 191 16.00 12.95 -3.14
C ASP A 191 16.58 11.69 -2.50
N ARG A 192 17.90 11.51 -2.63
CA ARG A 192 18.61 10.42 -1.98
C ARG A 192 18.52 10.51 -0.46
N HIS A 193 18.70 11.69 0.10
CA HIS A 193 18.59 11.88 1.55
C HIS A 193 17.15 11.64 2.05
N GLU A 194 16.13 12.10 1.31
CA GLU A 194 14.72 11.79 1.61
C GLU A 194 14.50 10.27 1.64
N PHE A 195 15.01 9.55 0.63
CA PHE A 195 14.89 8.11 0.52
C PHE A 195 15.59 7.38 1.67
N ASP A 196 16.83 7.74 1.98
CA ASP A 196 17.62 7.11 3.04
C ASP A 196 16.96 7.34 4.41
N ASN A 197 16.43 8.55 4.67
CA ASN A 197 15.69 8.85 5.90
C ASN A 197 14.39 8.06 5.99
N TRP A 198 13.62 8.00 4.90
CA TRP A 198 12.38 7.22 4.86
C TRP A 198 12.69 5.72 5.08
N ARG A 199 13.73 5.19 4.44
CA ARG A 199 14.16 3.79 4.59
C ARG A 199 14.59 3.49 6.03
N ALA A 200 15.40 4.35 6.63
CA ALA A 200 15.85 4.20 8.02
C ALA A 200 14.68 4.24 9.02
N ALA A 201 13.69 5.10 8.78
CA ALA A 201 12.50 5.22 9.64
C ALA A 201 11.55 3.99 9.56
N ASN A 202 11.72 3.16 8.54
CA ASN A 202 10.90 1.97 8.25
C ASN A 202 11.65 0.66 8.46
N GLN A 203 12.76 0.70 9.21
CA GLN A 203 13.44 -0.51 9.67
C GLN A 203 12.58 -1.27 10.68
N PRO A 204 12.57 -2.61 10.65
CA PRO A 204 11.84 -3.42 11.61
C PRO A 204 12.28 -3.14 13.05
N PRO A 205 11.35 -2.81 13.97
CA PRO A 205 11.69 -2.45 15.35
C PRO A 205 12.29 -3.64 16.12
N LEU A 206 13.07 -3.33 17.15
CA LEU A 206 13.74 -4.37 17.97
C LEU A 206 12.71 -5.29 18.65
N ALA A 207 11.59 -4.73 19.11
CA ALA A 207 10.49 -5.52 19.67
C ALA A 207 10.00 -6.62 18.70
N LEU A 208 9.91 -6.32 17.40
CA LEU A 208 9.51 -7.30 16.38
C LEU A 208 10.57 -8.37 16.23
N GLN A 209 11.85 -7.97 16.18
CA GLN A 209 12.96 -8.92 16.09
C GLN A 209 13.01 -9.85 17.31
N HIS A 210 12.73 -9.34 18.52
CA HIS A 210 12.65 -10.18 19.73
C HIS A 210 11.50 -11.18 19.69
N ILE A 211 10.35 -10.82 19.10
CA ILE A 211 9.26 -11.77 18.88
C ILE A 211 9.70 -12.87 17.92
N LEU A 212 10.38 -12.52 16.83
CA LEU A 212 10.78 -13.46 15.78
C LEU A 212 11.97 -14.35 16.17
N ASN A 213 12.91 -13.84 16.96
CA ASN A 213 14.10 -14.57 17.39
C ASN A 213 13.82 -15.54 18.53
N ASN A 214 12.79 -15.29 19.34
CA ASN A 214 12.43 -16.13 20.49
C ASN A 214 11.47 -17.28 20.13
N VAL A 215 11.21 -17.51 18.84
CA VAL A 215 10.32 -18.58 18.37
C VAL A 215 11.07 -19.92 18.45
N SER A 216 10.53 -20.85 19.23
CA SER A 216 11.04 -22.22 19.32
C SER A 216 10.90 -22.99 17.99
N ASP A 217 11.65 -24.06 17.81
CA ASP A 217 11.58 -24.87 16.58
C ASP A 217 10.18 -25.49 16.35
N VAL A 218 9.48 -25.81 17.44
CA VAL A 218 8.10 -26.32 17.40
C VAL A 218 7.13 -25.24 16.93
N GLU A 219 7.28 -24.01 17.44
CA GLU A 219 6.47 -22.87 17.00
C GLU A 219 6.76 -22.51 15.55
N LYS A 220 8.04 -22.50 15.12
CA LYS A 220 8.40 -22.28 13.71
C LYS A 220 7.70 -23.27 12.79
N THR A 221 7.76 -24.55 13.11
CA THR A 221 7.09 -25.62 12.34
C THR A 221 5.57 -25.40 12.32
N SER A 222 4.98 -24.95 13.43
CA SER A 222 3.55 -24.69 13.52
C SER A 222 3.15 -23.48 12.69
N LEU A 223 3.90 -22.37 12.76
CA LEU A 223 3.71 -21.18 11.94
C LEU A 223 3.83 -21.50 10.46
N GLU A 224 4.81 -22.30 10.06
CA GLU A 224 4.95 -22.77 8.66
C GLU A 224 3.71 -23.53 8.19
N ARG A 225 3.11 -24.37 9.04
CA ARG A 225 1.84 -25.05 8.71
C ARG A 225 0.68 -24.06 8.60
N LEU A 226 0.57 -23.11 9.52
CA LEU A 226 -0.48 -22.07 9.46
C LEU A 226 -0.38 -21.27 8.16
N ARG A 227 0.84 -20.87 7.78
CA ARG A 227 1.13 -20.16 6.53
C ARG A 227 0.76 -20.99 5.30
N LYS A 228 1.13 -22.28 5.29
CA LYS A 228 0.82 -23.20 4.18
C LYS A 228 -0.69 -23.41 3.97
N HIS A 229 -1.47 -23.25 5.02
CA HIS A 229 -2.93 -23.41 5.01
C HIS A 229 -3.69 -22.09 5.04
N ASP A 230 -3.00 -20.96 4.84
CA ASP A 230 -3.58 -19.62 4.80
C ASP A 230 -4.43 -19.26 6.05
N LEU A 231 -4.06 -19.79 7.22
CA LEU A 231 -4.81 -19.65 8.47
C LEU A 231 -4.50 -18.32 9.18
N ILE A 232 -4.94 -17.22 8.58
CA ILE A 232 -4.64 -15.86 9.07
C ILE A 232 -5.20 -15.58 10.45
N HIS A 233 -6.40 -16.04 10.76
CA HIS A 233 -6.95 -15.85 12.11
C HIS A 233 -6.08 -16.50 13.19
N SER A 234 -5.53 -17.69 12.92
CA SER A 234 -4.62 -18.35 13.84
C SER A 234 -3.26 -17.64 13.93
N LEU A 235 -2.73 -17.15 12.80
CA LEU A 235 -1.52 -16.32 12.79
C LEU A 235 -1.74 -15.03 13.59
N LYS A 236 -2.90 -14.39 13.42
CA LYS A 236 -3.31 -13.17 14.13
C LYS A 236 -3.39 -13.42 15.63
N ASP A 237 -4.03 -14.50 16.06
CA ASP A 237 -4.12 -14.85 17.49
C ASP A 237 -2.74 -15.13 18.10
N TYR A 238 -1.86 -15.81 17.36
CA TYR A 238 -0.46 -16.00 17.77
C TYR A 238 0.24 -14.66 17.96
N TYR A 239 0.21 -13.78 16.95
CA TYR A 239 0.87 -12.48 17.04
C TYR A 239 0.24 -11.58 18.09
N ARG A 240 -1.08 -11.62 18.28
CA ARG A 240 -1.76 -10.93 19.38
C ARG A 240 -1.16 -11.35 20.72
N ALA A 241 -1.10 -12.66 21.00
CA ALA A 241 -0.54 -13.17 22.26
C ALA A 241 0.93 -12.76 22.43
N MET A 242 1.74 -12.86 21.37
CA MET A 242 3.14 -12.47 21.42
C MET A 242 3.34 -10.98 21.67
N ILE A 243 2.55 -10.12 21.03
CA ILE A 243 2.61 -8.66 21.21
C ILE A 243 2.12 -8.28 22.60
N GLU A 244 0.97 -8.79 23.04
CA GLU A 244 0.36 -8.43 24.33
C GLU A 244 1.18 -8.91 25.53
N SER A 245 1.98 -9.97 25.36
CA SER A 245 2.94 -10.43 26.39
C SER A 245 4.12 -9.47 26.63
N ARG A 246 4.34 -8.51 25.72
CA ARG A 246 5.46 -7.56 25.81
C ARG A 246 5.14 -6.37 26.70
N PRO A 247 6.18 -5.70 27.27
CA PRO A 247 6.00 -4.42 27.95
C PRO A 247 5.28 -3.39 27.09
N HIS A 248 4.54 -2.48 27.74
CA HIS A 248 3.72 -1.49 27.04
C HIS A 248 4.48 -0.65 26.01
N HIS A 249 5.74 -0.27 26.29
CA HIS A 249 6.55 0.52 25.37
C HIS A 249 6.89 -0.24 24.08
N GLU A 250 7.15 -1.55 24.16
CA GLU A 250 7.38 -2.41 22.98
C GLU A 250 6.08 -2.60 22.18
N GLN A 251 4.93 -2.70 22.85
CA GLN A 251 3.63 -2.74 22.17
C GLN A 251 3.37 -1.46 21.36
N LEU A 252 3.70 -0.29 21.93
CA LEU A 252 3.57 1.00 21.25
C LEU A 252 4.51 1.10 20.05
N GLU A 253 5.77 0.67 20.20
CA GLU A 253 6.74 0.65 19.10
C GLU A 253 6.24 -0.19 17.91
N LEU A 254 5.71 -1.39 18.18
CA LEU A 254 5.13 -2.27 17.16
C LEU A 254 3.91 -1.63 16.51
N ARG A 255 3.03 -1.03 17.31
CA ARG A 255 1.84 -0.34 16.82
C ARG A 255 2.21 0.79 15.87
N GLU A 256 3.13 1.66 16.27
CA GLU A 256 3.59 2.79 15.44
C GLU A 256 4.21 2.32 14.13
N PHE A 257 4.98 1.21 14.15
CA PHE A 257 5.57 0.64 12.94
C PHE A 257 4.50 0.15 11.94
N PHE A 258 3.53 -0.64 12.39
CA PHE A 258 2.47 -1.14 11.50
C PHE A 258 1.46 -0.05 11.12
N GLU A 259 1.24 0.96 11.96
CA GLU A 259 0.47 2.16 11.58
C GLU A 259 1.18 2.96 10.48
N LYS A 260 2.51 3.11 10.54
CA LYS A 260 3.29 3.72 9.44
C LYS A 260 3.16 2.93 8.15
N MET A 261 3.25 1.60 8.20
CA MET A 261 3.04 0.73 7.03
C MET A 261 1.64 0.93 6.42
N ASN A 262 0.60 0.92 7.28
CA ASN A 262 -0.77 1.14 6.89
C ASN A 262 -1.00 2.52 6.24
N ASN A 263 -0.37 3.55 6.80
CA ASN A 263 -0.47 4.92 6.27
C ASN A 263 0.37 5.14 5.01
N SER A 264 1.45 4.38 4.82
CA SER A 264 2.37 4.54 3.69
C SER A 264 1.89 3.84 2.43
N PHE A 265 1.35 2.62 2.55
CA PHE A 265 0.79 1.93 1.39
C PHE A 265 -0.33 0.96 1.75
N ALA A 266 -0.25 0.22 2.86
CA ALA A 266 -1.14 -0.94 3.05
C ALA A 266 -2.63 -0.57 3.21
N GLY A 267 -2.94 0.65 3.65
CA GLY A 267 -4.31 1.16 3.70
C GLY A 267 -4.90 1.55 2.34
N CYS A 268 -4.06 1.72 1.32
CA CYS A 268 -4.46 2.11 -0.04
C CYS A 268 -4.14 1.04 -1.11
N TYR A 269 -3.16 0.18 -0.85
CA TYR A 269 -2.65 -0.85 -1.74
C TYR A 269 -2.28 -2.08 -0.90
N ASN A 270 -3.22 -3.02 -0.79
CA ASN A 270 -2.99 -4.32 -0.19
C ASN A 270 -3.41 -5.42 -1.18
N PRO A 271 -2.45 -5.97 -1.96
CA PRO A 271 -2.75 -6.99 -2.97
C PRO A 271 -3.23 -8.31 -2.36
N VAL A 272 -3.02 -8.49 -1.07
CA VAL A 272 -3.28 -9.73 -0.35
C VAL A 272 -4.61 -9.68 0.42
N ARG A 273 -5.21 -8.49 0.53
CA ARG A 273 -6.50 -8.29 1.22
C ARG A 273 -7.62 -9.14 0.61
N GLY A 274 -7.72 -9.16 -0.72
CA GLY A 274 -8.73 -9.96 -1.42
C GLY A 274 -8.44 -11.47 -1.51
N GLN A 275 -7.21 -11.91 -1.15
CA GLN A 275 -6.86 -13.34 -1.11
C GLN A 275 -7.33 -14.00 0.19
N TYR A 276 -7.60 -13.20 1.22
CA TYR A 276 -7.84 -13.66 2.58
C TYR A 276 -9.13 -13.11 3.21
N GLU A 277 -9.78 -12.14 2.57
CA GLU A 277 -11.17 -11.76 2.86
C GLU A 277 -12.15 -12.83 2.31
N TYR A 278 -12.03 -14.09 2.74
CA TYR A 278 -13.07 -15.12 2.58
C TYR A 278 -12.94 -16.19 3.67
N ASN A 279 -13.66 -15.98 4.78
CA ASN A 279 -14.56 -16.93 5.47
C ASN A 279 -15.10 -16.33 6.77
#